data_AF-A0AAD7W4H8-F1
#
_entry.id   AF-A0AAD7W4H8-F1
#
_cell.length_a   1.000
_cell.length_b   1.000
_cell.length_c   1.000
_cell.angle_alpha   90.00
_cell.angle_beta   90.00
_cell.angle_gamma   90.00
#
_symmetry.space_group_name_H-M   'P 1'
#
loop_
_entity.id
_entity.type
_entity.pdbx_description
1 polymer ?
#
loop_
_entity_poly.entity_id
_entity_poly.type
_entity_poly.pdbx_seq_one_letter_code
_entity_poly.pdbx_strand_id
1 'polypeptide(L)'
;MQSIGQSYSKETLLESELLILKTLNFCISVPNPLMYVETLLEVLGYNNVSAPIPQLYSLCRHVLQFTYLQRKPIYHSLLVSTTKCTSPSNEQRVKFAEVTEDRMLLSVGVIAAGAFILNIPNWEQVTPQMGLAPNVASHLGPTERRNRGTKEYSLNTPETP
;
A
#
# COMPACT_ATOMS: atom_id res chain seq x y z
N MET A 1 -32.78 10.25 13.31
CA MET A 1 -31.40 10.65 13.69
C MET A 1 -31.47 12.06 14.25
N GLN A 2 -30.91 12.31 15.43
CA GLN A 2 -30.82 13.65 16.03
C GLN A 2 -29.35 14.06 16.18
N SER A 3 -29.11 15.37 16.16
CA SER A 3 -27.87 16.04 16.59
C SER A 3 -26.64 15.99 15.65
N ILE A 4 -26.75 16.58 14.45
CA ILE A 4 -25.68 17.44 13.90
C ILE A 4 -26.30 18.76 13.44
N GLY A 5 -26.65 19.65 14.39
CA GLY A 5 -26.90 21.10 14.20
C GLY A 5 -28.03 21.59 13.27
N GLN A 6 -28.48 20.79 12.31
CA GLN A 6 -29.33 21.20 11.19
C GLN A 6 -30.45 20.17 11.01
N SER A 7 -31.71 20.60 11.10
CA SER A 7 -32.87 19.74 10.82
C SER A 7 -33.13 19.70 9.31
N TYR A 8 -32.46 18.80 8.60
CA TYR A 8 -32.81 18.51 7.20
C TYR A 8 -34.18 17.82 7.13
N SER A 9 -35.04 18.30 6.24
CA SER A 9 -36.31 17.63 5.96
C SER A 9 -36.08 16.39 5.07
N LYS A 10 -37.04 15.46 5.04
CA LYS A 10 -36.94 14.26 4.19
C LYS A 10 -36.94 14.63 2.70
N GLU A 11 -37.69 15.67 2.37
CA GLU A 11 -37.85 16.24 1.04
C GLU A 11 -36.52 16.83 0.57
N THR A 12 -35.85 17.66 1.38
CA THR A 12 -34.53 18.20 1.06
C THR A 12 -33.46 17.11 0.90
N LEU A 13 -33.52 16.05 1.72
CA LEU A 13 -32.61 14.90 1.57
C LEU A 13 -32.84 14.19 0.24
N LEU A 14 -34.09 13.85 -0.09
CA LEU A 14 -34.46 13.20 -1.36
C LEU A 14 -34.10 14.04 -2.59
N GLU A 15 -34.29 15.37 -2.53
CA GLU A 15 -33.85 16.28 -3.59
C GLU A 15 -32.33 16.26 -3.77
N SER A 16 -31.57 16.22 -2.67
CA SER A 16 -30.10 16.13 -2.73
C SER A 16 -29.61 14.78 -3.29
N GLU A 17 -30.24 13.67 -2.89
CA GLU A 17 -29.93 12.33 -3.42
C GLU A 17 -30.27 12.24 -4.91
N LEU A 18 -31.44 12.73 -5.32
CA LEU A 18 -31.84 12.78 -6.73
C LEU A 18 -30.93 13.68 -7.57
N LEU A 19 -30.46 14.81 -7.02
CA LEU A 19 -29.48 15.68 -7.67
C LEU A 19 -28.14 14.97 -7.88
N ILE A 20 -27.63 14.25 -6.86
CA ILE A 20 -26.41 13.45 -6.96
C ILE A 20 -26.58 12.36 -8.02
N LEU A 21 -27.67 11.59 -7.97
CA LEU A 21 -27.93 10.52 -8.95
C LEU A 21 -28.05 11.06 -10.38
N LYS A 22 -28.75 12.18 -10.60
CA LYS A 22 -28.81 12.85 -11.91
C LYS A 22 -27.42 13.31 -12.37
N THR A 23 -26.62 13.89 -11.47
CA THR A 23 -25.24 14.33 -11.78
C THR A 23 -24.33 13.17 -12.17
N LEU A 24 -24.54 11.99 -11.58
CA LEU A 24 -23.86 10.74 -11.93
C LEU A 24 -24.47 10.03 -13.15
N ASN A 25 -25.48 10.60 -13.82
CA ASN A 25 -26.29 9.93 -14.85
C ASN A 25 -26.83 8.55 -14.41
N PHE A 26 -27.13 8.40 -13.12
CA PHE A 26 -27.50 7.15 -12.43
C PHE A 26 -26.45 6.02 -12.50
N CYS A 27 -25.23 6.29 -12.98
CA CYS A 27 -24.11 5.35 -13.03
C CYS A 27 -23.44 5.17 -11.65
N ILE A 28 -24.13 4.47 -10.74
CA ILE A 28 -23.63 4.16 -9.39
C ILE A 28 -22.69 2.93 -9.33
N SER A 29 -22.63 2.14 -10.39
CA SER A 29 -21.82 0.90 -10.48
C SER A 29 -20.35 1.16 -10.78
N VAL A 30 -19.71 2.05 -10.02
CA VAL A 30 -18.27 2.33 -10.14
C VAL A 30 -17.43 1.25 -9.45
N PRO A 31 -16.30 0.78 -10.03
CA PRO A 31 -15.45 -0.23 -9.41
C PRO A 31 -14.94 0.21 -8.02
N ASN A 32 -15.42 -0.47 -6.98
CA ASN A 32 -15.03 -0.24 -5.60
C ASN A 32 -13.60 -0.77 -5.36
N PRO A 33 -12.65 0.00 -4.80
CA PRO A 33 -11.33 -0.52 -4.43
C PRO A 33 -11.39 -1.77 -3.54
N LEU A 34 -12.42 -1.90 -2.70
CA LEU A 34 -12.62 -3.09 -1.87
C LEU A 34 -12.82 -4.35 -2.72
N MET A 35 -13.42 -4.27 -3.90
CA MET A 35 -13.58 -5.40 -4.83
C MET A 35 -12.22 -5.91 -5.33
N TYR A 36 -11.27 -5.01 -5.59
CA TYR A 36 -9.90 -5.39 -5.93
C TYR A 36 -9.17 -6.01 -4.73
N VAL A 37 -9.39 -5.48 -3.52
CA VAL A 37 -8.86 -6.09 -2.28
C VAL A 37 -9.41 -7.51 -2.09
N GLU A 38 -10.72 -7.71 -2.27
CA GLU A 38 -11.40 -9.01 -2.14
C GLU A 38 -10.87 -10.02 -3.16
N THR A 39 -10.81 -9.64 -4.45
CA THR A 39 -10.26 -10.48 -5.53
C THR A 39 -8.81 -10.89 -5.26
N LEU A 40 -7.96 -9.95 -4.82
CA LEU A 40 -6.55 -10.23 -4.51
C LEU A 40 -6.38 -11.11 -3.26
N LEU A 41 -7.25 -10.94 -2.25
CA LEU A 41 -7.25 -11.77 -1.05
C LEU A 41 -7.77 -13.20 -1.30
N GLU A 42 -8.70 -13.37 -2.24
CA GLU A 42 -9.16 -14.69 -2.69
C GLU A 42 -8.03 -15.45 -3.40
N VAL A 43 -7.33 -14.79 -4.34
CA VAL A 43 -6.13 -15.35 -4.99
C VAL A 43 -5.03 -15.67 -3.97
N LEU A 44 -4.85 -14.85 -2.93
CA LEU A 44 -3.91 -15.14 -1.84
C LEU A 44 -4.29 -16.35 -1.01
N GLY A 45 -5.56 -16.46 -0.60
CA GLY A 45 -6.06 -17.59 0.18
C GLY A 45 -5.96 -18.91 -0.58
N TYR A 46 -6.18 -18.88 -1.89
CA TYR A 46 -5.98 -20.05 -2.76
C TYR A 46 -4.51 -20.49 -2.81
N ASN A 47 -3.57 -19.55 -2.94
CA ASN A 47 -2.14 -19.86 -3.03
C ASN A 47 -1.50 -20.20 -1.66
N ASN A 48 -2.06 -19.72 -0.55
CA ASN A 48 -1.56 -20.00 0.80
C ASN A 48 -2.71 -20.26 1.79
N VAL A 49 -3.07 -21.53 1.92
CA VAL A 49 -4.14 -22.04 2.80
C VAL A 49 -3.93 -21.67 4.28
N SER A 50 -2.70 -21.40 4.72
CA SER A 50 -2.39 -21.00 6.10
C SER A 50 -2.43 -19.49 6.34
N ALA A 51 -2.72 -18.68 5.32
CA ALA A 51 -2.82 -17.23 5.47
C ALA A 51 -4.09 -16.83 6.25
N PRO A 52 -4.02 -15.91 7.22
CA PRO A 52 -5.17 -15.48 8.03
C PRO A 52 -6.08 -14.49 7.26
N ILE A 53 -6.58 -14.90 6.09
CA ILE A 53 -7.35 -14.05 5.16
C ILE A 53 -8.53 -13.30 5.83
N PRO A 54 -9.34 -13.88 6.73
CA PRO A 54 -10.43 -13.13 7.38
C PRO A 54 -9.94 -11.97 8.27
N GLN A 55 -8.81 -12.16 8.95
CA GLN A 55 -8.19 -11.13 9.80
C GLN A 55 -7.55 -10.04 8.94
N LEU A 56 -6.86 -10.46 7.88
CA LEU A 56 -6.26 -9.55 6.90
C LEU A 56 -7.32 -8.72 6.17
N TYR A 57 -8.44 -9.31 5.74
CA TYR A 57 -9.58 -8.59 5.14
C TYR A 57 -10.15 -7.52 6.09
N SER A 58 -10.35 -7.88 7.36
CA SER A 58 -10.80 -6.93 8.39
C SER A 58 -9.86 -5.73 8.50
N LEU A 59 -8.53 -5.97 8.58
CA LEU A 59 -7.54 -4.90 8.60
C LEU A 59 -7.54 -4.08 7.30
N CYS A 60 -7.62 -4.73 6.13
CA CYS A 60 -7.67 -4.04 4.84
C CYS A 60 -8.85 -3.06 4.73
N ARG A 61 -10.02 -3.38 5.30
CA ARG A 61 -11.15 -2.44 5.36
C ARG A 61 -10.84 -1.18 6.17
N HIS A 62 -10.20 -1.33 7.33
CA HIS A 62 -9.80 -0.19 8.18
C HIS A 62 -8.69 0.64 7.53
N VAL A 63 -7.68 -0.02 6.94
CA VAL A 63 -6.59 0.63 6.21
C VAL A 63 -7.13 1.38 5.01
N LEU A 64 -8.02 0.78 4.20
CA LEU A 64 -8.64 1.45 3.05
C LEU A 64 -9.44 2.70 3.48
N GLN A 65 -10.24 2.59 4.56
CA GLN A 65 -10.98 3.72 5.12
C GLN A 65 -10.03 4.84 5.58
N PHE A 66 -8.95 4.50 6.29
CA PHE A 66 -7.92 5.45 6.70
C PHE A 66 -7.23 6.11 5.50
N THR A 67 -6.87 5.33 4.47
CA THR A 67 -6.25 5.85 3.23
C THR A 67 -7.18 6.78 2.46
N TYR A 68 -8.50 6.58 2.52
CA TYR A 68 -9.46 7.54 1.97
C TYR A 68 -9.53 8.84 2.78
N LEU A 69 -9.57 8.77 4.12
CA LEU A 69 -9.57 9.94 4.99
C LEU A 69 -8.27 10.75 4.87
N GLN A 70 -7.13 10.06 4.75
CA GLN A 70 -5.80 10.64 4.67
C GLN A 70 -5.25 10.67 3.22
N ARG A 71 -6.14 10.61 2.21
CA ARG A 71 -5.74 10.49 0.78
C ARG A 71 -4.76 11.60 0.37
N LYS A 72 -5.06 12.85 0.72
CA LYS A 72 -4.20 14.01 0.39
C LYS A 72 -2.79 13.90 1.00
N PRO A 73 -2.60 13.77 2.34
CA PRO A 73 -1.25 13.66 2.91
C PRO A 73 -0.51 12.38 2.51
N ILE A 74 -1.19 11.24 2.34
CA ILE A 74 -0.55 9.99 1.90
C ILE A 74 0.02 10.15 0.49
N TYR A 75 -0.81 10.54 -0.49
CA TYR A 75 -0.33 10.69 -1.87
C TYR A 75 0.63 11.87 -2.04
N HIS A 76 0.51 12.94 -1.24
CA HIS A 76 1.54 14.00 -1.21
C HIS A 76 2.88 13.47 -0.71
N SER A 77 2.89 12.68 0.37
CA SER A 77 4.11 12.07 0.91
C SER A 77 4.73 11.12 -0.11
N LEU A 78 3.93 10.28 -0.77
CA LEU A 78 4.39 9.38 -1.82
C LEU A 78 4.96 10.13 -3.04
N LEU A 79 4.35 11.25 -3.45
CA LEU A 79 4.86 12.11 -4.53
C LEU A 79 6.22 12.74 -4.14
N VAL A 80 6.34 13.30 -2.93
CA VAL A 80 7.60 13.88 -2.42
C VAL A 80 8.69 12.80 -2.33
N SER A 81 8.38 11.61 -1.83
CA SER A 81 9.34 10.50 -1.71
C SER A 81 9.80 9.96 -3.06
N THR A 82 8.89 9.80 -4.03
CA THR A 82 9.23 9.28 -5.38
C THR A 82 9.98 10.30 -6.23
N THR A 83 9.65 11.58 -6.15
CA THR A 83 10.36 12.66 -6.87
C THR A 83 11.61 13.15 -6.17
N LYS A 84 11.81 12.80 -4.89
CA LYS A 84 12.84 13.36 -3.99
C LYS A 84 12.80 14.90 -3.92
N CYS A 85 11.62 15.49 -4.15
CA CYS A 85 11.42 16.94 -4.21
C CYS A 85 10.36 17.36 -3.19
N THR A 86 10.71 18.26 -2.27
CA THR A 86 9.80 18.78 -1.22
C THR A 86 8.70 19.68 -1.76
N SER A 87 8.88 20.25 -2.95
CA SER A 87 7.91 21.13 -3.63
C SER A 87 7.64 20.66 -5.07
N PRO A 88 6.88 19.57 -5.28
CA PRO A 88 6.69 18.98 -6.61
C PRO A 88 5.99 19.94 -7.59
N SER A 89 6.52 20.01 -8.82
CA SER A 89 6.00 20.85 -9.90
C SER A 89 4.62 20.38 -10.40
N ASN A 90 3.92 21.24 -11.15
CA ASN A 90 2.65 20.88 -11.77
C ASN A 90 2.79 19.69 -12.74
N GLU A 91 3.88 19.62 -13.51
CA GLU A 91 4.16 18.50 -14.41
C GLU A 91 4.34 17.18 -13.64
N GLN A 92 5.10 17.21 -12.53
CA GLN A 92 5.26 16.04 -11.66
C GLN A 92 3.93 15.59 -11.04
N ARG A 93 3.06 16.54 -10.65
CA ARG A 93 1.72 16.25 -10.12
C ARG A 93 0.80 15.63 -11.17
N VAL A 94 0.83 16.13 -12.41
CA VAL A 94 0.05 15.57 -13.53
C VAL A 94 0.51 14.15 -13.84
N LYS A 95 1.83 13.91 -13.96
CA LYS A 95 2.35 12.56 -14.19
C LYS A 95 2.02 11.59 -13.04
N PHE A 96 2.02 12.08 -11.81
CA PHE A 96 1.67 11.27 -10.63
C PHE A 96 0.16 11.02 -10.49
N ALA A 97 -0.70 11.69 -11.27
CA ALA A 97 -2.14 11.46 -11.22
C ALA A 97 -2.51 10.00 -11.56
N GLU A 98 -1.75 9.36 -12.47
CA GLU A 98 -1.84 7.94 -12.80
C GLU A 98 -1.76 7.05 -11.55
N VAL A 99 -0.76 7.30 -10.69
CA VAL A 99 -0.56 6.60 -9.40
C VAL A 99 -1.70 6.88 -8.41
N THR A 100 -2.30 8.07 -8.45
CA THR A 100 -3.40 8.43 -7.54
C THR A 100 -4.73 7.79 -7.91
N GLU A 101 -4.97 7.48 -9.19
CA GLU A 101 -6.23 6.93 -9.69
C GLU A 101 -6.17 5.40 -9.94
N ASP A 102 -4.99 4.78 -9.89
CA ASP A 102 -4.84 3.33 -9.94
C ASP A 102 -5.40 2.66 -8.65
N ARG A 103 -6.61 2.10 -8.80
CA ARG A 103 -7.31 1.37 -7.74
C ARG A 103 -6.69 0.01 -7.43
N MET A 104 -6.00 -0.61 -8.38
CA MET A 104 -5.32 -1.90 -8.17
C MET A 104 -4.06 -1.69 -7.34
N LEU A 105 -3.25 -0.68 -7.67
CA LEU A 105 -2.08 -0.27 -6.90
C LEU A 105 -2.46 0.15 -5.47
N LEU A 106 -3.54 0.93 -5.31
CA LEU A 106 -4.11 1.26 -4.00
C LEU A 106 -4.45 -0.02 -3.20
N SER A 107 -5.12 -0.99 -3.82
CA SER A 107 -5.53 -2.22 -3.15
C SER A 107 -4.34 -3.12 -2.76
N VAL A 108 -3.31 -3.22 -3.60
CA VAL A 108 -2.04 -3.90 -3.24
C VAL A 108 -1.37 -3.20 -2.05
N GLY A 109 -1.31 -1.86 -2.05
CA GLY A 109 -0.77 -1.09 -0.93
C GLY A 109 -1.54 -1.27 0.38
N VAL A 110 -2.88 -1.33 0.30
CA VAL A 110 -3.77 -1.62 1.44
C VAL A 110 -3.53 -3.02 2.00
N ILE A 111 -3.40 -4.04 1.13
CA ILE A 111 -3.13 -5.42 1.56
C ILE A 111 -1.74 -5.52 2.19
N ALA A 112 -0.71 -4.92 1.59
CA ALA A 112 0.65 -4.93 2.14
C ALA A 112 0.71 -4.25 3.52
N ALA A 113 0.04 -3.11 3.70
CA ALA A 113 -0.08 -2.45 5.00
C ALA A 113 -0.87 -3.29 6.02
N GLY A 114 -1.97 -3.92 5.61
CA GLY A 114 -2.74 -4.84 6.46
C GLY A 114 -1.92 -6.06 6.91
N ALA A 115 -1.14 -6.65 6.01
CA ALA A 115 -0.29 -7.80 6.29
C ALA A 115 0.89 -7.44 7.21
N PHE A 116 1.47 -6.25 7.04
CA PHE A 116 2.47 -5.68 7.94
C PHE A 116 1.91 -5.44 9.35
N ILE A 117 0.71 -4.85 9.47
CA ILE A 117 0.04 -4.62 10.77
C ILE A 117 -0.29 -5.95 11.47
N LEU A 118 -0.71 -6.97 10.71
CA LEU A 118 -0.98 -8.31 11.24
C LEU A 118 0.31 -9.09 11.59
N ASN A 119 1.49 -8.52 11.29
CA ASN A 119 2.80 -9.14 11.45
C ASN A 119 2.86 -10.55 10.83
N ILE A 120 2.33 -10.71 9.60
CA ILE A 120 2.43 -11.98 8.87
C ILE A 120 3.91 -12.21 8.54
N PRO A 121 4.57 -13.24 9.12
CA PRO A 121 5.95 -13.53 8.78
C PRO A 121 6.05 -13.93 7.30
N ASN A 122 7.11 -13.48 6.63
CA ASN A 122 7.43 -13.79 5.24
C ASN A 122 6.50 -13.17 4.16
N TRP A 123 5.77 -12.07 4.43
CA TRP A 123 5.02 -11.35 3.38
C TRP A 123 5.90 -10.96 2.15
N GLU A 124 7.20 -10.73 2.33
CA GLU A 124 8.11 -10.46 1.20
C GLU A 124 8.16 -11.61 0.17
N GLN A 125 7.88 -12.87 0.56
CA GLN A 125 7.81 -14.02 -0.35
C GLN A 125 6.53 -14.06 -1.21
N VAL A 126 5.58 -13.16 -0.96
CA VAL A 126 4.32 -13.01 -1.72
C VAL A 126 4.49 -12.05 -2.91
N THR A 127 5.43 -11.11 -2.82
CA THR A 127 5.69 -10.14 -3.91
C THR A 127 6.05 -10.77 -5.27
N PRO A 128 6.81 -11.88 -5.36
CA PRO A 128 7.09 -12.53 -6.65
C PRO A 128 5.87 -13.27 -7.21
N GLN A 129 4.95 -13.73 -6.35
CA GLN A 129 3.78 -14.54 -6.73
C GLN A 129 2.64 -13.67 -7.27
N MET A 130 2.60 -12.39 -6.90
CA MET A 130 1.66 -11.39 -7.45
C MET A 130 2.11 -10.77 -8.78
N GLY A 131 3.26 -11.17 -9.33
CA GLY A 131 3.75 -10.64 -10.61
C GLY A 131 4.27 -9.18 -10.58
N LEU A 132 4.47 -8.59 -9.40
CA LEU A 132 5.06 -7.26 -9.27
C LEU A 132 6.60 -7.37 -9.41
N ALA A 133 7.13 -7.02 -10.57
CA ALA A 133 8.53 -7.26 -10.91
C ALA A 133 9.52 -6.55 -9.95
N PRO A 134 10.65 -7.19 -9.54
CA PRO A 134 11.62 -6.61 -8.59
C PRO A 134 12.44 -5.40 -9.08
N ASN A 135 12.15 -4.87 -10.28
CA ASN A 135 13.04 -4.00 -11.06
C ASN A 135 13.29 -2.58 -10.48
N VAL A 136 12.72 -2.24 -9.32
CA VAL A 136 13.01 -0.99 -8.61
C VAL A 136 14.13 -1.17 -7.56
N ALA A 137 14.37 -2.39 -7.08
CA ALA A 137 15.37 -2.68 -6.04
C ALA A 137 16.80 -2.83 -6.60
N SER A 138 16.96 -3.19 -7.87
CA SER A 138 18.25 -3.48 -8.53
C SER A 138 19.07 -2.24 -8.94
N HIS A 139 18.73 -1.04 -8.42
CA HIS A 139 19.46 0.21 -8.69
C HIS A 139 20.09 0.86 -7.45
N LEU A 140 20.16 0.14 -6.31
CA LEU A 140 21.15 0.41 -5.28
C LEU A 140 22.08 -0.79 -5.12
N GLY A 141 23.30 -0.65 -5.63
CA GLY A 141 24.34 -1.68 -5.55
C GLY A 141 24.86 -1.91 -4.12
N PRO A 142 25.51 -3.06 -3.86
CA PRO A 142 25.92 -3.45 -2.51
C PRO A 142 27.24 -2.79 -2.09
N THR A 143 27.20 -1.91 -1.09
CA THR A 143 28.40 -1.47 -0.36
C THR A 143 28.56 -2.22 0.97
N GLU A 144 29.63 -3.01 1.02
CA GLU A 144 30.39 -3.42 2.21
C GLU A 144 29.66 -4.04 3.42
N ARG A 145 29.66 -5.39 3.45
CA ARG A 145 29.93 -6.14 4.69
C ARG A 145 30.89 -7.31 4.43
N ARG A 146 32.19 -7.07 4.55
CA ARG A 146 33.19 -8.14 4.66
C ARG A 146 34.38 -7.73 5.52
N ASN A 147 34.35 -8.09 6.81
CA ASN A 147 35.49 -8.68 7.51
C ASN A 147 35.14 -9.07 8.95
N ARG A 148 34.81 -10.35 9.15
CA ARG A 148 35.07 -11.09 10.39
C ARG A 148 35.22 -12.57 9.99
N GLY A 149 36.41 -13.13 10.14
CA GLY A 149 36.72 -14.47 9.62
C GLY A 149 38.22 -14.78 9.59
N THR A 150 38.76 -15.05 10.78
CA THR A 150 39.80 -16.05 11.09
C THR A 150 40.82 -16.46 10.01
N LYS A 151 42.11 -16.25 10.33
CA LYS A 151 43.19 -17.19 9.97
C LYS A 151 44.17 -17.32 11.15
N GLU A 152 44.10 -18.45 11.84
CA GLU A 152 45.30 -19.04 12.46
C GLU A 152 46.19 -19.60 11.35
N TYR A 153 47.50 -19.47 11.48
CA TYR A 153 48.49 -20.49 11.07
C TYR A 153 49.82 -20.18 11.77
N SER A 154 50.56 -21.23 12.11
CA SER A 154 51.60 -21.23 13.16
C SER A 154 53.03 -20.98 12.66
N LEU A 155 53.94 -20.93 13.65
CA LEU A 155 55.38 -21.26 13.60
C LEU A 155 56.37 -20.16 13.15
N ASN A 156 57.24 -19.73 14.09
CA ASN A 156 58.68 -20.00 14.07
C ASN A 156 59.44 -19.30 15.22
N THR A 157 60.13 -20.10 16.04
CA THR A 157 61.41 -19.76 16.74
C THR A 157 62.57 -19.74 15.72
N PRO A 158 63.82 -19.30 16.03
CA PRO A 158 64.48 -19.16 17.34
C PRO A 158 65.16 -17.76 17.54
N GLU A 159 66.15 -17.48 18.41
CA GLU A 159 66.97 -18.26 19.37
C GLU A 159 67.45 -17.37 20.55
N THR A 160 68.23 -17.93 21.48
CA THR A 160 69.05 -17.20 22.49
C THR A 160 70.53 -17.11 22.09
N PRO A 161 71.32 -16.28 22.79
CA PRO A 161 72.18 -16.84 23.83
C PRO A 161 71.99 -16.20 25.22
#